data_AF-A0A150GDS4-F1
#
_entry.id   AF-A0A150GDS4-F1
#
_cell.length_a   1.000
_cell.length_b   1.000
_cell.length_c   1.000
_cell.angle_alpha   90.00
_cell.angle_beta   90.00
_cell.angle_gamma   90.00
#
_symmetry.space_group_name_H-M   'P 1'
#
loop_
_entity.id
_entity.type
_entity.pdbx_description
1 polymer ?
#
loop_
_entity_poly.entity_id
_entity_poly.type
_entity_poly.pdbx_seq_one_letter_code
_entity_poly.pdbx_strand_id
1 'polypeptide(L)'
;MAAADEEDSLRNKLQALDSGDPAYAATLNDLALLKLNQAREWAAGSEGRAAGSEDGGSWVDSGHDCRSYAEQNSGADDGALRESLGDCSHVLEVYGLTTATRSSHLEEFVEIFCSQEGRPLPLIKWIDDHHALIVCPDRAIARCLLQEDQGVFQLRPFAEASAGARAVAAAELLPPRERPKTTAAVAKRFLSHALGRSDLRDRAAEKDLAQQRKAAREARKEREQKIASAWDDD
;
A
#
# COMPACT_ATOMS: atom_id res chain seq x y z
N MET A 1 -21.85 -9.21 -24.25
CA MET A 1 -21.68 -10.24 -25.30
C MET A 1 -20.34 -10.12 -26.01
N ALA A 2 -19.90 -8.93 -26.43
CA ALA A 2 -18.61 -8.76 -27.11
C ALA A 2 -17.36 -9.21 -26.33
N ALA A 3 -17.31 -9.03 -25.01
CA ALA A 3 -16.13 -9.37 -24.20
C ALA A 3 -15.86 -10.89 -24.07
N ALA A 4 -16.91 -11.72 -24.16
CA ALA A 4 -16.75 -13.18 -24.10
C ALA A 4 -16.16 -13.72 -25.42
N ASP A 5 -16.60 -13.16 -26.56
CA ASP A 5 -16.08 -13.53 -27.88
C ASP A 5 -14.60 -13.14 -28.04
N GLU A 6 -14.18 -12.04 -27.42
CA GLU A 6 -12.79 -11.56 -27.43
C GLU A 6 -11.87 -12.42 -26.54
N GLU A 7 -12.36 -12.86 -25.38
CA GLU A 7 -11.65 -13.80 -24.50
C GLU A 7 -11.37 -15.13 -25.18
N ASP A 8 -12.39 -15.72 -25.82
CA ASP A 8 -12.26 -16.99 -26.54
C ASP A 8 -11.31 -16.86 -27.74
N SER A 9 -11.28 -15.70 -28.40
CA SER A 9 -10.33 -15.41 -29.48
C SER A 9 -8.87 -15.39 -28.98
N LEU A 10 -8.60 -14.74 -27.85
CA LEU A 10 -7.27 -14.65 -27.26
C LEU A 10 -6.78 -16.02 -26.73
N ARG A 11 -7.67 -16.81 -26.14
CA ARG A 11 -7.38 -18.19 -25.71
C ARG A 11 -7.03 -19.10 -26.89
N ASN A 12 -7.74 -18.97 -27.99
CA ASN A 12 -7.47 -19.76 -29.20
C ASN A 12 -6.13 -19.36 -29.85
N LYS A 13 -5.79 -18.06 -29.84
CA LYS A 13 -4.46 -17.58 -30.27
C LYS A 13 -3.33 -18.13 -29.39
N LEU A 14 -3.51 -18.18 -28.08
CA LEU A 14 -2.53 -18.76 -27.15
C LEU A 14 -2.28 -20.25 -27.41
N GLN A 15 -3.32 -21.02 -27.75
CA GLN A 15 -3.16 -22.44 -28.11
C GLN A 15 -2.42 -22.66 -29.42
N ALA A 16 -2.42 -21.67 -30.32
CA ALA A 16 -1.75 -21.75 -31.62
C ALA A 16 -0.28 -21.28 -31.58
N LEU A 17 0.14 -20.61 -30.50
CA LEU A 17 1.49 -20.06 -30.32
C LEU A 17 2.32 -20.96 -29.40
N ASP A 18 3.61 -21.12 -29.69
CA ASP A 18 4.53 -21.83 -28.80
C ASP A 18 4.96 -20.93 -27.65
N SER A 19 5.18 -21.53 -26.48
CA SER A 19 5.51 -20.83 -25.23
C SER A 19 6.80 -20.01 -25.27
N GLY A 20 7.68 -20.27 -26.24
CA GLY A 20 8.92 -19.52 -26.47
C GLY A 20 8.78 -18.29 -27.39
N ASP A 21 7.62 -18.09 -28.02
CA ASP A 21 7.40 -16.95 -28.93
C ASP A 21 7.06 -15.67 -28.12
N PRO A 22 7.71 -14.52 -28.37
CA PRO A 22 7.31 -13.25 -27.74
C PRO A 22 5.83 -12.88 -27.95
N ALA A 23 5.19 -13.37 -29.01
CA ALA A 23 3.76 -13.19 -29.25
C ALA A 23 2.88 -13.95 -28.24
N TYR A 24 3.36 -15.08 -27.70
CA TYR A 24 2.67 -15.84 -26.65
C TYR A 24 2.53 -15.00 -25.38
N ALA A 25 3.62 -14.36 -24.94
CA ALA A 25 3.59 -13.46 -23.79
C ALA A 25 2.69 -12.24 -24.00
N ALA A 26 2.71 -11.65 -25.20
CA ALA A 26 1.85 -10.51 -25.53
C ALA A 26 0.35 -10.88 -25.48
N THR A 27 -0.03 -12.01 -26.09
CA THR A 27 -1.42 -12.48 -26.07
C THR A 27 -1.91 -12.89 -24.68
N LEU A 28 -1.01 -13.42 -23.83
CA LEU A 28 -1.28 -13.64 -22.40
C LEU A 28 -1.55 -12.32 -21.67
N ASN A 29 -0.75 -11.29 -21.93
CA ASN A 29 -0.92 -9.98 -21.34
C ASN A 29 -2.22 -9.30 -21.79
N ASP A 30 -2.61 -9.43 -23.06
CA ASP A 30 -3.89 -8.93 -23.57
C ASP A 30 -5.08 -9.64 -22.91
N LEU A 31 -5.00 -10.96 -22.75
CA LEU A 31 -6.03 -11.75 -22.05
C LEU A 31 -6.14 -11.33 -20.57
N ALA A 32 -5.00 -11.09 -19.93
CA ALA A 32 -4.94 -10.60 -18.57
C ALA A 32 -5.62 -9.22 -18.41
N LEU A 33 -5.31 -8.28 -19.29
CA LEU A 33 -5.94 -6.95 -19.28
C LEU A 33 -7.45 -7.03 -19.52
N LEU A 34 -7.91 -7.93 -20.38
CA LEU A 34 -9.34 -8.17 -20.59
C LEU A 34 -10.03 -8.66 -19.31
N LYS A 35 -9.39 -9.59 -18.59
CA LYS A 35 -9.88 -10.12 -17.31
C LYS A 35 -9.92 -9.06 -16.21
N LEU A 36 -8.90 -8.21 -16.13
CA LEU A 36 -8.83 -7.11 -15.18
C LEU A 36 -9.97 -6.10 -15.39
N ASN A 37 -10.25 -5.73 -16.65
CA ASN A 37 -11.35 -4.84 -16.98
C ASN A 37 -12.73 -5.44 -16.62
N GLN A 38 -12.95 -6.73 -16.88
CA GLN A 38 -14.19 -7.41 -16.49
C GLN A 38 -14.38 -7.43 -14.96
N ALA A 39 -13.33 -7.69 -14.20
CA ALA A 39 -13.36 -7.66 -12.74
C ALA A 39 -13.71 -6.27 -12.20
N ARG A 40 -13.19 -5.21 -12.84
CA ARG A 40 -13.51 -3.81 -12.49
C ARG A 40 -14.99 -3.48 -12.72
N GLU A 41 -15.57 -3.95 -13.82
CA GLU A 41 -17.00 -3.75 -14.11
C GLU A 41 -17.90 -4.48 -13.09
N TRP A 42 -17.47 -5.65 -12.60
CA TRP A 42 -18.19 -6.40 -11.57
C TRP A 42 -18.09 -5.72 -10.20
N ALA A 43 -16.91 -5.20 -9.83
CA ALA A 43 -16.71 -4.49 -8.56
C ALA A 43 -17.54 -3.20 -8.48
N ALA A 44 -17.55 -2.39 -9.55
CA ALA A 44 -18.32 -1.15 -9.64
C ALA A 44 -19.84 -1.37 -9.58
N GLY A 45 -20.34 -2.57 -9.92
CA GLY A 45 -21.74 -2.94 -9.78
C GLY A 45 -22.20 -3.27 -8.36
N SER A 46 -21.28 -3.35 -7.38
CA SER A 46 -21.55 -3.83 -6.02
C SER A 46 -21.56 -2.73 -4.93
N GLU A 47 -21.30 -1.47 -5.30
CA GLU A 47 -21.31 -0.30 -4.40
C GLU A 47 -22.74 0.07 -3.98
N GLY A 48 -23.31 -0.73 -3.10
CA GLY A 48 -24.67 -0.57 -2.61
C GLY A 48 -24.90 -1.18 -1.24
N ARG A 49 -23.94 -1.08 -0.30
CA ARG A 49 -24.16 -1.16 1.16
C ARG A 49 -22.83 -1.23 1.94
N ALA A 50 -22.54 -0.16 2.69
CA ALA A 50 -22.24 -0.17 4.14
C ALA A 50 -21.33 1.03 4.49
N ALA A 51 -21.93 2.05 5.09
CA ALA A 51 -21.22 3.15 5.74
C ALA A 51 -21.41 3.05 7.26
N GLY A 52 -20.31 3.16 8.01
CA GLY A 52 -20.31 3.63 9.39
C GLY A 52 -19.62 2.71 10.39
N SER A 53 -18.37 3.03 10.74
CA SER A 53 -17.90 3.04 12.15
C SER A 53 -16.52 3.71 12.23
N GLU A 54 -16.46 4.89 12.85
CA GLU A 54 -15.23 5.63 13.11
C GLU A 54 -14.80 5.37 14.57
N ASP A 55 -13.70 4.64 14.77
CA ASP A 55 -13.05 4.57 16.10
C ASP A 55 -11.64 5.16 16.04
N GLY A 56 -11.50 6.29 16.74
CA GLY A 56 -10.26 7.06 16.85
C GLY A 56 -9.28 6.46 17.84
N GLY A 57 -8.14 5.99 17.34
CA GLY A 57 -6.99 5.59 18.15
C GLY A 57 -6.16 6.77 18.64
N SER A 58 -6.08 6.93 19.96
CA SER A 58 -5.28 7.93 20.69
C SER A 58 -3.79 7.58 20.66
N TRP A 59 -2.96 8.44 20.03
CA TRP A 59 -1.50 8.32 20.05
C TRP A 59 -0.91 9.08 21.25
N VAL A 60 -0.17 8.38 22.10
CA VAL A 60 0.64 8.97 23.17
C VAL A 60 2.04 9.28 22.63
N ASP A 61 2.42 10.56 22.75
CA ASP A 61 3.68 11.14 22.31
C ASP A 61 4.79 10.80 23.30
N SER A 62 5.68 9.87 22.95
CA SER A 62 6.93 9.65 23.67
C SER A 62 8.05 10.32 22.87
N GLY A 63 8.42 11.52 23.30
CA GLY A 63 9.46 12.33 22.67
C GLY A 63 10.82 11.65 22.77
N HIS A 64 11.40 11.31 21.61
CA HIS A 64 12.81 10.99 21.47
C HIS A 64 13.48 12.07 20.61
N ASP A 65 14.58 12.58 21.15
CA ASP A 65 15.39 13.70 20.69
C ASP A 65 16.04 13.38 19.32
N CYS A 66 15.66 14.14 18.28
CA CYS A 66 16.28 14.05 16.96
C CYS A 66 17.59 14.85 16.94
N ARG A 67 18.69 14.24 17.40
CA ARG A 67 20.04 14.74 17.15
C ARG A 67 20.87 13.69 16.42
N SER A 68 21.49 14.16 15.33
CA SER A 68 22.49 13.53 14.46
C SER A 68 22.03 12.39 13.55
N TYR A 69 21.70 12.73 12.29
CA TYR A 69 21.79 11.81 11.15
C TYR A 69 22.74 12.42 10.11
N ALA A 70 24.03 12.37 10.43
CA ALA A 70 25.10 12.41 9.46
C ALA A 70 26.17 11.43 9.97
N GLU A 71 26.53 10.48 9.11
CA GLU A 71 27.54 9.44 9.31
C GLU A 71 27.24 8.38 10.38
N GLN A 72 26.80 7.19 9.93
CA GLN A 72 27.54 5.92 10.10
C GLN A 72 26.78 4.71 9.52
N ASN A 73 27.26 4.21 8.37
CA ASN A 73 27.45 2.80 8.01
C ASN A 73 26.39 1.76 8.49
N SER A 74 25.39 1.46 7.67
CA SER A 74 24.15 0.71 8.01
C SER A 74 24.17 -0.80 7.76
N GLY A 75 25.28 -1.50 8.05
CA GLY A 75 25.33 -2.97 7.96
C GLY A 75 24.66 -3.69 9.14
N ALA A 76 24.62 -3.04 10.32
CA ALA A 76 24.10 -3.64 11.55
C ALA A 76 22.58 -3.45 11.74
N ASP A 77 22.01 -2.41 11.12
CA ASP A 77 20.60 -2.05 11.26
C ASP A 77 19.67 -2.98 10.45
N ASP A 78 20.12 -3.42 9.26
CA ASP A 78 19.35 -4.30 8.39
C ASP A 78 19.08 -5.68 9.04
N GLY A 79 20.08 -6.23 9.74
CA GLY A 79 19.92 -7.51 10.44
C GLY A 79 18.87 -7.47 11.55
N ALA A 80 18.81 -6.38 12.33
CA ALA A 80 17.81 -6.20 13.37
C ALA A 80 16.40 -5.97 12.78
N LEU A 81 16.30 -5.18 11.71
CA LEU A 81 15.06 -4.99 10.95
C LEU A 81 14.55 -6.32 10.39
N ARG A 82 15.44 -7.14 9.82
CA ARG A 82 15.12 -8.47 9.27
C ARG A 82 14.60 -9.43 10.33
N GLU A 83 15.16 -9.40 11.54
CA GLU A 83 14.66 -10.18 12.68
C GLU A 83 13.26 -9.70 13.11
N SER A 84 13.02 -8.39 13.11
CA SER A 84 11.70 -7.82 13.42
C SER A 84 10.62 -8.13 12.37
N LEU A 85 11.01 -8.25 11.10
CA LEU A 85 10.13 -8.61 9.98
C LEU A 85 9.83 -10.11 9.92
N GLY A 86 10.60 -10.93 10.64
CA GLY A 86 10.42 -12.37 10.71
C GLY A 86 10.46 -13.03 9.32
N ASP A 87 9.40 -13.79 8.99
CA ASP A 87 9.29 -14.55 7.76
C ASP A 87 8.90 -13.71 6.53
N CYS A 88 8.67 -12.40 6.70
CA CYS A 88 8.16 -11.50 5.66
C CYS A 88 6.90 -12.07 4.96
N SER A 89 5.99 -12.68 5.72
CA SER A 89 4.74 -13.28 5.21
C SER A 89 3.76 -12.30 4.56
N HIS A 90 4.00 -10.99 4.67
CA HIS A 90 3.27 -9.94 3.96
C HIS A 90 3.90 -9.57 2.60
N VAL A 91 5.05 -10.14 2.25
CA VAL A 91 5.74 -9.88 0.98
C VAL A 91 5.53 -11.04 0.02
N LEU A 92 5.22 -10.71 -1.23
CA LEU A 92 5.12 -11.66 -2.34
C LEU A 92 6.12 -11.29 -3.42
N GLU A 93 6.68 -12.29 -4.09
CA GLU A 93 7.42 -12.07 -5.33
C GLU A 93 6.56 -12.42 -6.52
N VAL A 94 6.48 -11.48 -7.46
CA VAL A 94 5.96 -11.67 -8.80
C VAL A 94 7.11 -12.10 -9.69
N TYR A 95 6.93 -13.19 -10.42
CA TYR A 95 7.96 -13.74 -11.30
C TYR A 95 7.39 -14.10 -12.66
N GLY A 96 8.28 -14.36 -13.62
CA GLY A 96 7.87 -14.60 -15.02
C GLY A 96 7.40 -13.33 -15.72
N LEU A 97 7.80 -12.15 -15.22
CA LEU A 97 7.52 -10.89 -15.87
C LEU A 97 8.29 -10.82 -17.20
N THR A 98 7.77 -10.06 -18.15
CA THR A 98 8.44 -9.82 -19.44
C THR A 98 8.85 -8.37 -19.54
N THR A 99 9.74 -8.03 -20.47
CA THR A 99 10.15 -6.64 -20.73
C THR A 99 8.99 -5.75 -21.22
N ALA A 100 7.85 -6.34 -21.59
CA ALA A 100 6.63 -5.61 -21.89
C ALA A 100 5.81 -5.25 -20.63
N THR A 101 6.02 -5.96 -19.53
CA THR A 101 5.37 -5.69 -18.26
C THR A 101 5.91 -4.39 -17.67
N ARG A 102 5.01 -3.47 -17.33
CA ARG A 102 5.33 -2.19 -16.69
C ARG A 102 4.74 -2.11 -15.30
N SER A 103 5.23 -1.17 -14.49
CA SER A 103 4.67 -0.89 -13.16
C SER A 103 3.16 -0.69 -13.20
N SER A 104 2.62 -0.05 -14.24
CA SER A 104 1.19 0.19 -14.41
C SER A 104 0.36 -1.10 -14.44
N HIS A 105 0.86 -2.19 -15.03
CA HIS A 105 0.14 -3.46 -15.07
C HIS A 105 0.09 -4.12 -13.69
N LEU A 106 1.19 -4.02 -12.92
CA LEU A 106 1.24 -4.52 -11.54
C LEU A 106 0.38 -3.67 -10.60
N GLU A 107 0.36 -2.34 -10.80
CA GLU A 107 -0.49 -1.41 -10.04
C GLU A 107 -1.97 -1.71 -10.26
N GLU A 108 -2.40 -1.89 -11.52
CA GLU A 108 -3.78 -2.24 -11.85
C GLU A 108 -4.18 -3.61 -11.28
N PHE A 109 -3.28 -4.60 -11.38
CA PHE A 109 -3.47 -5.91 -10.76
C PHE A 109 -3.70 -5.78 -9.25
N VAL A 110 -2.82 -5.06 -8.55
CA VAL A 110 -2.96 -4.86 -7.10
C VAL A 110 -4.22 -4.08 -6.75
N GLU A 111 -4.58 -3.06 -7.52
CA GLU A 111 -5.80 -2.26 -7.28
C GLU A 111 -7.05 -3.13 -7.35
N ILE A 112 -7.16 -4.02 -8.33
CA ILE A 112 -8.35 -4.86 -8.51
C ILE A 112 -8.57 -5.82 -7.34
N PHE A 113 -7.49 -6.41 -6.80
CA PHE A 113 -7.60 -7.41 -5.73
C PHE A 113 -7.49 -6.83 -4.32
N CYS A 114 -6.88 -5.65 -4.17
CA CYS A 114 -6.56 -5.07 -2.86
C CYS A 114 -7.23 -3.72 -2.60
N SER A 115 -8.01 -3.17 -3.54
CA SER A 115 -8.77 -1.95 -3.31
C SER A 115 -9.90 -2.21 -2.32
N GLN A 116 -9.62 -1.91 -1.05
CA GLN A 116 -10.59 -1.83 0.03
C GLN A 116 -10.50 -0.44 0.65
N GLU A 117 -11.65 0.20 0.86
CA GLU A 117 -11.71 1.54 1.45
C GLU A 117 -10.94 1.60 2.77
N GLY A 118 -10.04 2.59 2.88
CA GLY A 118 -9.29 2.86 4.10
C GLY A 118 -8.09 1.95 4.35
N ARG A 119 -7.68 1.10 3.40
CA ARG A 119 -6.40 0.37 3.47
C ARG A 119 -5.38 0.93 2.48
N PRO A 120 -4.10 1.06 2.87
CA PRO A 120 -3.05 1.43 1.92
C PRO A 120 -2.87 0.32 0.87
N LEU A 121 -2.70 0.71 -0.40
CA LEU A 121 -2.38 -0.23 -1.46
C LEU A 121 -0.99 -0.86 -1.22
N PRO A 122 -0.81 -2.15 -1.56
CA PRO A 122 0.51 -2.78 -1.59
C PRO A 122 1.53 -1.97 -2.41
N LEU A 123 2.78 -1.92 -1.93
CA LEU A 123 3.89 -1.25 -2.61
C LEU A 123 4.56 -2.22 -3.59
N ILE A 124 4.77 -1.77 -4.82
CA ILE A 124 5.47 -2.53 -5.85
C ILE A 124 6.93 -2.12 -5.90
N LYS A 125 7.83 -3.09 -5.83
CA LYS A 125 9.28 -2.88 -5.88
C LYS A 125 9.94 -3.80 -6.91
N TRP A 126 10.48 -3.21 -7.97
CA TRP A 126 11.21 -3.96 -8.99
C TRP A 126 12.59 -4.41 -8.48
N ILE A 127 12.94 -5.67 -8.78
CA ILE A 127 14.26 -6.24 -8.53
C ILE A 127 15.05 -6.29 -9.85
N ASP A 128 14.40 -6.79 -10.90
CA ASP A 128 14.93 -6.89 -12.26
C ASP A 128 13.77 -6.91 -13.28
N ASP A 129 14.05 -7.09 -14.58
CA ASP A 129 13.04 -7.06 -15.64
C ASP A 129 12.03 -8.23 -15.58
N HIS A 130 12.31 -9.27 -14.78
CA HIS A 130 11.55 -10.51 -14.68
C HIS A 130 10.95 -10.74 -13.28
N HIS A 131 11.37 -9.96 -12.28
CA HIS A 131 10.99 -10.10 -10.89
C HIS A 131 10.64 -8.77 -10.24
N ALA A 132 9.52 -8.75 -9.53
CA ALA A 132 9.10 -7.64 -8.69
C ALA A 132 8.59 -8.16 -7.35
N LEU A 133 8.63 -7.33 -6.31
CA LEU A 133 8.04 -7.60 -5.01
C LEU A 133 6.76 -6.79 -4.85
N ILE A 134 5.75 -7.44 -4.27
CA ILE A 134 4.54 -6.80 -3.77
C ILE A 134 4.63 -6.84 -2.25
N VAL A 135 4.84 -5.68 -1.64
CA VAL A 135 4.89 -5.50 -0.19
C VAL A 135 3.48 -5.13 0.27
N CYS A 136 2.77 -6.11 0.84
CA CYS A 136 1.41 -5.90 1.33
C CYS A 136 1.43 -5.18 2.69
N PRO A 137 0.40 -4.40 3.03
CA PRO A 137 0.26 -3.81 4.36
C PRO A 137 -0.07 -4.85 5.45
N ASP A 138 -0.61 -6.00 5.07
CA ASP A 138 -0.99 -7.09 5.96
C ASP A 138 -0.82 -8.44 5.25
N ARG A 139 -0.47 -9.49 6.02
CA ARG A 139 -0.38 -10.87 5.56
C ARG A 139 -1.71 -11.42 5.04
N ALA A 140 -2.83 -10.88 5.52
CA ALA A 140 -4.16 -11.26 5.02
C ALA A 140 -4.29 -10.98 3.52
N ILE A 141 -3.81 -9.81 3.08
CA ILE A 141 -3.84 -9.41 1.67
C ILE A 141 -2.89 -10.27 0.85
N ALA A 142 -1.68 -10.53 1.36
CA ALA A 142 -0.73 -11.43 0.70
C ALA A 142 -1.31 -12.84 0.50
N ARG A 143 -2.05 -13.36 1.49
CA ARG A 143 -2.75 -14.64 1.36
C ARG A 143 -3.87 -14.62 0.33
N CYS A 144 -4.67 -13.55 0.28
CA CYS A 144 -5.72 -13.41 -0.74
C CYS A 144 -5.12 -13.43 -2.15
N LEU A 145 -4.06 -12.64 -2.37
CA LEU A 145 -3.35 -12.60 -3.65
C LEU A 145 -2.78 -13.96 -4.08
N LEU A 146 -2.31 -14.79 -3.13
CA LEU A 146 -1.81 -16.14 -3.40
C LEU A 146 -2.91 -17.19 -3.63
N GLN A 147 -4.10 -16.98 -3.05
CA GLN A 147 -5.19 -17.96 -3.09
C GLN A 147 -6.10 -17.81 -4.30
N GLU A 148 -6.29 -16.58 -4.78
CA GLU A 148 -6.92 -16.40 -6.09
C GLU A 148 -6.01 -17.01 -7.16
N ASP A 149 -6.60 -17.75 -8.11
CA ASP A 149 -5.89 -18.24 -9.29
C ASP A 149 -5.68 -17.06 -10.26
N GLN A 150 -4.66 -16.26 -9.95
CA GLN A 150 -4.32 -15.03 -10.64
C GLN A 150 -3.62 -15.35 -11.95
N GLY A 151 -4.36 -15.85 -12.95
CA GLY A 151 -3.85 -16.24 -14.27
C GLY A 151 -3.17 -15.12 -15.09
N VAL A 152 -2.98 -13.94 -14.49
CA VAL A 152 -2.29 -12.77 -15.05
C VAL A 152 -0.80 -12.74 -14.68
N PHE A 153 -0.47 -13.00 -13.41
CA PHE A 153 0.91 -12.94 -12.90
C PHE A 153 1.20 -14.10 -11.96
N GLN A 154 2.40 -14.67 -12.08
CA GLN A 154 2.82 -15.74 -11.19
C GLN A 154 3.35 -15.16 -9.89
N LEU A 155 2.75 -15.57 -8.77
CA LEU A 155 3.08 -15.09 -7.44
C LEU A 155 3.64 -16.22 -6.59
N ARG A 156 4.66 -15.92 -5.78
CA ARG A 156 5.18 -16.84 -4.76
C ARG A 156 5.42 -16.13 -3.43
N PRO A 157 5.30 -16.84 -2.29
CA PRO A 157 5.63 -16.28 -0.98
C PRO A 157 7.11 -15.86 -0.90
N PHE A 158 7.43 -14.85 -0.09
CA PHE A 158 8.82 -14.41 0.11
C PHE A 158 9.76 -15.53 0.62
N ALA A 159 9.23 -16.53 1.32
CA ALA A 159 9.99 -17.69 1.77
C ALA A 159 10.62 -18.49 0.62
N GLU A 160 9.94 -18.53 -0.54
CA GLU A 160 10.33 -19.24 -1.76
C GLU A 160 10.96 -18.31 -2.81
N ALA A 161 11.25 -17.07 -2.41
CA ALA A 161 11.67 -16.03 -3.33
C ALA A 161 13.08 -16.26 -3.91
N SER A 162 13.36 -15.60 -5.03
CA SER A 162 14.67 -15.62 -5.69
C SER A 162 15.77 -15.09 -4.78
N ALA A 163 17.02 -15.43 -5.10
CA ALA A 163 18.17 -14.87 -4.38
C ALA A 163 18.21 -13.33 -4.49
N GLY A 164 17.81 -12.77 -5.63
CA GLY A 164 17.70 -11.31 -5.83
C GLY A 164 16.67 -10.69 -4.90
N ALA A 165 15.48 -11.28 -4.82
CA ALA A 165 14.43 -10.85 -3.89
C ALA A 165 14.87 -10.89 -2.42
N ARG A 166 15.55 -11.97 -2.00
CA ARG A 166 16.02 -12.15 -0.62
C ARG A 166 17.21 -11.26 -0.25
N ALA A 167 17.89 -10.69 -1.25
CA ALA A 167 18.98 -9.74 -1.08
C ALA A 167 18.50 -8.28 -0.93
N VAL A 168 17.21 -8.02 -1.19
CA VAL A 168 16.61 -6.69 -0.95
C VAL A 168 16.74 -6.33 0.54
N ALA A 169 17.08 -5.07 0.81
CA ALA A 169 17.26 -4.56 2.15
C ALA A 169 15.95 -4.65 2.94
N ALA A 170 16.03 -5.04 4.22
CA ALA A 170 14.89 -5.19 5.11
C ALA A 170 14.06 -3.89 5.22
N ALA A 171 14.72 -2.73 5.15
CA ALA A 171 14.07 -1.43 5.15
C ALA A 171 13.08 -1.23 3.97
N GLU A 172 13.30 -1.89 2.83
CA GLU A 172 12.42 -1.81 1.66
C GLU A 172 11.25 -2.81 1.73
N LEU A 173 11.31 -3.77 2.66
CA LEU A 173 10.27 -4.77 2.89
C LEU A 173 9.27 -4.35 3.98
N LEU A 174 9.43 -3.14 4.52
CA LEU A 174 8.53 -2.61 5.53
C LEU A 174 7.11 -2.42 4.94
N PRO A 175 6.05 -2.88 5.63
CA PRO A 175 4.68 -2.65 5.19
C PRO A 175 4.42 -1.18 4.86
N PRO A 176 3.65 -0.87 3.80
CA PRO A 176 3.31 0.49 3.44
C PRO A 176 2.66 1.21 4.62
N ARG A 177 3.35 2.20 5.18
CA ARG A 177 2.79 3.03 6.24
C ARG A 177 1.92 4.10 5.61
N GLU A 178 0.72 4.30 6.16
CA GLU A 178 -0.02 5.51 5.85
C GLU A 178 0.86 6.72 6.13
N ARG A 179 0.96 7.63 5.14
CA ARG A 179 1.64 8.90 5.37
C ARG A 179 0.93 9.57 6.55
N PRO A 180 1.67 10.00 7.59
CA PRO A 180 1.04 10.68 8.71
C PRO A 180 0.19 11.82 8.15
N LYS A 181 -1.07 11.91 8.58
CA LYS A 181 -2.01 12.92 8.12
C LYS A 181 -1.52 14.29 8.59
N THR A 182 -0.60 14.89 7.83
CA THR A 182 -0.18 16.27 8.03
C THR A 182 -1.20 17.17 7.38
N THR A 183 -1.76 18.11 8.14
CA THR A 183 -2.67 19.09 7.55
C THR A 183 -1.91 20.01 6.59
N ALA A 184 -2.56 20.45 5.52
CA ALA A 184 -1.96 21.34 4.54
C ALA A 184 -1.40 22.62 5.18
N ALA A 185 -2.06 23.16 6.22
CA ALA A 185 -1.59 24.31 6.98
C ALA A 185 -0.22 24.06 7.66
N VAL A 186 -0.04 22.87 8.25
CA VAL A 186 1.21 22.48 8.91
C VAL A 186 2.32 22.31 7.87
N ALA A 187 2.05 21.62 6.76
CA ALA A 187 3.01 21.45 5.68
C ALA A 187 3.45 22.81 5.08
N LYS A 188 2.49 23.70 4.81
CA LYS A 188 2.71 25.08 4.34
C LYS A 188 3.58 25.89 5.29
N ARG A 189 3.34 25.78 6.60
CA ARG A 189 4.18 26.41 7.63
C ARG A 189 5.62 25.89 7.59
N PHE A 190 5.82 24.58 7.46
CA PHE A 190 7.15 23.99 7.35
C PHE A 190 7.89 24.46 6.10
N LEU A 191 7.24 24.38 4.92
CA LEU A 191 7.82 24.83 3.66
C LEU A 191 8.14 26.32 3.67
N SER A 192 7.27 27.14 4.26
CA SER A 192 7.50 28.57 4.44
C SER A 192 8.76 28.85 5.26
N HIS A 193 9.00 28.07 6.32
CA HIS A 193 10.19 28.21 7.16
C HIS A 193 11.45 27.70 6.45
N ALA A 194 11.38 26.53 5.82
CA ALA A 194 12.52 25.90 5.16
C ALA A 194 12.99 26.69 3.91
N LEU A 195 12.05 27.27 3.16
CA LEU A 195 12.34 28.03 1.95
C LEU A 195 12.44 29.55 2.19
N GLY A 196 12.23 30.02 3.43
CA GLY A 196 12.20 31.45 3.75
C GLY A 196 11.07 32.23 3.05
N ARG A 197 10.02 31.53 2.61
CA ARG A 197 8.94 32.05 1.76
C ARG A 197 7.66 32.22 2.55
N SER A 198 7.41 33.44 3.05
CA SER A 198 6.24 33.73 3.90
C SER A 198 4.90 33.66 3.16
N ASP A 199 4.92 33.75 1.83
CA ASP A 199 3.76 33.63 0.93
C ASP A 199 3.12 32.24 0.97
N LEU A 200 3.90 31.20 1.29
CA LEU A 200 3.38 29.83 1.42
C LEU A 200 2.56 29.62 2.71
N ARG A 201 2.71 30.49 3.72
CA ARG A 201 2.10 30.30 5.04
C ARG A 201 0.66 30.76 5.07
N ASP A 202 -0.24 29.82 5.34
CA ASP A 202 -1.66 30.10 5.54
C ASP A 202 -1.97 30.34 7.03
N ARG A 203 -1.95 31.61 7.45
CA ARG A 203 -2.19 31.99 8.85
C ARG A 203 -3.64 31.77 9.29
N ALA A 204 -4.60 31.79 8.36
CA ALA A 204 -6.01 31.55 8.69
C ALA A 204 -6.21 30.05 9.00
N ALA A 205 -5.76 29.18 8.09
CA ALA A 205 -5.84 27.74 8.29
C ALA A 205 -5.04 27.26 9.52
N GLU A 206 -3.91 27.92 9.85
CA GLU A 206 -3.16 27.63 11.08
C GLU A 206 -3.95 27.96 12.36
N LYS A 207 -4.69 29.08 12.38
CA LYS A 207 -5.54 29.47 13.51
C LYS A 207 -6.71 28.53 13.68
N ASP A 208 -7.38 28.16 12.59
CA ASP A 208 -8.53 27.25 12.62
C ASP A 208 -8.10 25.88 13.16
N LEU A 209 -6.95 25.37 12.70
CA LEU A 209 -6.38 24.13 13.23
C LEU A 209 -6.04 24.22 14.72
N ALA A 210 -5.52 25.35 15.18
CA ALA A 210 -5.23 25.56 16.59
C ALA A 210 -6.51 25.59 17.45
N GLN A 211 -7.58 26.20 16.94
CA GLN A 211 -8.89 26.20 17.59
C GLN A 211 -9.49 24.80 17.65
N GLN A 212 -9.43 24.03 16.55
CA GLN A 212 -9.87 22.63 16.54
C GLN A 212 -9.12 21.78 17.57
N ARG A 213 -7.78 21.94 17.66
CA ARG A 213 -6.97 21.24 18.68
C ARG A 213 -7.33 21.63 20.11
N LYS A 214 -7.65 22.91 20.34
CA LYS A 214 -8.08 23.39 21.65
C LYS A 214 -9.44 22.80 22.03
N ALA A 215 -10.41 22.88 21.12
CA ALA A 215 -11.75 22.31 21.31
C ALA A 215 -11.69 20.80 21.55
N ALA A 216 -10.87 20.06 20.79
CA ALA A 216 -10.69 18.62 21.00
C ALA A 216 -10.08 18.28 22.39
N ARG A 217 -9.13 19.10 22.87
CA ARG A 217 -8.56 18.94 24.22
C ARG A 217 -9.58 19.23 25.31
N GLU A 218 -10.40 20.26 25.15
CA GLU A 218 -11.47 20.61 26.09
C GLU A 218 -12.54 19.51 26.13
N ALA A 219 -13.01 19.05 24.97
CA ALA A 219 -13.94 17.93 24.85
C ALA A 219 -13.39 16.64 25.49
N ARG A 220 -12.09 16.36 25.32
CA ARG A 220 -11.45 15.20 25.97
C ARG A 220 -11.47 15.33 27.50
N LYS A 221 -11.13 16.51 28.04
CA LYS A 221 -11.19 16.76 29.48
C LYS A 221 -12.61 16.63 30.03
N GLU A 222 -13.60 17.17 29.32
CA GLU A 222 -15.01 17.03 29.71
C GLU A 222 -15.45 15.56 29.74
N ARG A 223 -15.02 14.75 28.75
CA ARG A 223 -15.30 13.31 28.75
C ARG A 223 -14.66 12.61 29.94
N GLU A 224 -13.39 12.90 30.23
CA GLU A 224 -12.67 12.33 31.38
C GLU A 224 -13.33 12.73 32.71
N GLN A 225 -13.78 13.98 32.85
CA GLN A 225 -14.52 14.45 34.02
C GLN A 225 -15.87 13.75 34.18
N LYS A 226 -16.65 13.60 33.10
CA LYS A 226 -17.93 12.88 33.12
C LYS A 226 -17.77 11.42 33.51
N ILE A 227 -16.69 10.78 33.04
CA ILE A 227 -16.34 9.43 33.45
C ILE A 227 -16.04 9.45 34.95
N ALA A 228 -15.09 10.27 35.42
CA ALA A 228 -14.70 10.33 36.83
C ALA A 228 -15.88 10.56 37.78
N SER A 229 -16.78 11.49 37.46
CA SER A 229 -17.99 11.75 38.27
C SER A 229 -18.97 10.58 38.31
N ALA A 230 -18.99 9.72 37.29
CA ALA A 230 -19.86 8.54 37.26
C ALA A 230 -19.33 7.38 38.13
N TRP A 231 -18.09 7.46 38.64
CA TRP A 231 -17.48 6.44 39.50
C TRP A 231 -17.34 6.88 40.98
N ASP A 232 -17.80 8.08 41.35
CA ASP A 232 -17.62 8.68 42.69
C ASP A 232 -18.91 8.65 43.55
N ASP A 233 -19.88 7.80 43.18
CA ASP A 233 -21.26 7.75 43.73
C ASP A 233 -21.55 6.45 44.53
N ASP A 234 -20.54 5.83 45.16
CA ASP A 234 -20.64 4.65 46.06
C ASP A 234 -20.10 4.91 47.49
#